data_AF-A0A0T9QCS6-F1
#
_entry.id   AF-A0A0T9QCS6-F1
#
_cell.length_a   1.000
_cell.length_b   1.000
_cell.length_c   1.000
_cell.angle_alpha   90.00
_cell.angle_beta   90.00
_cell.angle_gamma   90.00
#
_symmetry.space_group_name_H-M   'P 1'
#
loop_
_entity.id
_entity.type
_entity.pdbx_description
1 polymer ?
#
loop_
_entity_poly.entity_id
_entity_poly.type
_entity_poly.pdbx_seq_one_letter_code
_entity_poly.pdbx_strand_id
1 'polypeptide(L)' 'MFDDTPCEVEELIDHCRALIYAIVTIDRADAKEILSFILWQQIDALRSTYLRDSEEPLELAFAL' A
#
# COMPACT_ATOMS: atom_id res chain seq x y z
N MET A 1 15.69 -14.51 5.39
CA MET A 1 15.51 -14.46 3.92
C MET A 1 14.74 -13.19 3.68
N PHE A 2 15.44 -12.12 3.32
CA PHE A 2 14.79 -10.87 2.90
C PHE A 2 14.25 -11.17 1.51
N ASP A 3 12.95 -11.37 1.42
CA ASP A 3 12.28 -11.50 0.15
C ASP A 3 12.16 -10.09 -0.41
N ASP A 4 13.08 -9.72 -1.31
CA ASP A 4 13.05 -8.48 -2.09
C ASP A 4 12.06 -8.59 -3.27
N THR A 5 11.14 -9.55 -3.23
CA THR A 5 10.01 -9.59 -4.16
C THR A 5 9.17 -8.34 -3.91
N PRO A 6 8.93 -7.49 -4.93
CA PRO A 6 8.07 -6.32 -4.76
C PRO A 6 6.72 -6.79 -4.24
N CYS A 7 6.39 -6.37 -3.01
CA CYS A 7 5.17 -6.74 -2.31
C CYS A 7 3.97 -6.61 -3.26
N GLU A 8 3.26 -7.72 -3.47
CA GLU A 8 2.17 -7.74 -4.45
C GLU A 8 1.08 -6.76 -4.01
N VAL A 9 0.37 -6.16 -4.96
CA VAL A 9 -0.69 -5.17 -4.66
C VAL A 9 -1.73 -5.74 -3.69
N GLU A 10 -2.03 -7.03 -3.80
CA GLU A 10 -2.94 -7.73 -2.89
C GLU A 10 -2.41 -7.80 -1.45
N GLU A 11 -1.10 -8.00 -1.25
CA GLU A 11 -0.48 -7.98 0.08
C GLU A 11 -0.54 -6.59 0.71
N LEU A 12 -0.35 -5.54 -0.09
CA LEU A 12 -0.50 -4.14 0.37
C LEU A 12 -1.94 -3.83 0.77
N ILE A 13 -2.92 -4.36 0.03
CA ILE A 13 -4.35 -4.20 0.35
C ILE A 13 -4.70 -4.91 1.66
N ASP A 14 -4.24 -6.16 1.82
CA ASP A 14 -4.45 -6.92 3.05
C ASP A 14 -3.78 -6.25 4.25
N HIS A 15 -2.59 -5.70 4.07
CA HIS A 15 -1.90 -4.93 5.09
C HIS A 15 -2.69 -3.68 5.49
N CYS A 16 -3.25 -2.93 4.53
CA CYS A 16 -4.12 -1.79 4.82
C CYS A 16 -5.36 -2.21 5.62
N ARG A 17 -6.00 -3.32 5.27
CA ARG A 17 -7.16 -3.86 6.00
C ARG A 17 -6.79 -4.22 7.45
N ALA A 18 -5.65 -4.87 7.65
CA ALA A 18 -5.16 -5.22 8.98
C ALA A 18 -4.87 -3.97 9.83
N LEU A 19 -4.25 -2.94 9.24
CA LEU A 19 -3.98 -1.67 9.92
C LEU A 19 -5.27 -0.95 10.33
N ILE A 20 -6.27 -0.88 9.43
CA ILE A 20 -7.57 -0.27 9.76
C ILE A 20 -8.23 -1.01 10.93
N TYR A 21 -8.23 -2.35 10.89
CA TYR A 21 -8.77 -3.15 11.99
C TYR A 21 -8.02 -2.89 13.31
N ALA A 22 -6.69 -2.82 13.27
CA ALA A 22 -5.87 -2.52 14.43
C ALA A 22 -6.16 -1.11 15.00
N ILE A 23 -6.30 -0.09 14.15
CA ILE A 23 -6.65 1.28 14.55
C ILE A 23 -8.00 1.35 15.25
N VAL A 24 -9.00 0.62 14.73
CA VAL A 24 -10.35 0.57 15.31
C VAL A 24 -10.35 -0.18 16.65
N THR A 25 -9.55 -1.23 16.78
CA THR A 25 -9.59 -2.15 17.92
C THR A 25 -8.70 -1.70 19.09
N ILE A 26 -7.58 -1.04 18.81
CA ILE A 26 -6.71 -0.51 19.86
C ILE A 26 -7.38 0.69 20.54
N ASP A 27 -7.19 0.84 21.85
CA ASP A 27 -7.71 2.00 22.60
C ASP A 27 -6.63 3.06 22.88
N ARG A 28 -5.36 2.67 22.70
CA ARG A 28 -4.18 3.52 22.89
C ARG A 28 -4.06 4.57 21.80
N ALA A 29 -4.25 5.84 22.17
CA ALA A 29 -4.21 6.98 21.24
C ALA A 29 -2.84 7.12 20.53
N ASP A 30 -1.75 6.88 21.26
CA ASP A 30 -0.38 6.89 20.73
C ASP A 30 -0.16 5.82 19.66
N ALA A 31 -0.68 4.61 19.89
CA ALA A 31 -0.61 3.54 18.89
C ALA A 31 -1.50 3.84 17.67
N LYS A 32 -2.67 4.46 17.84
CA LYS A 32 -3.55 4.86 16.72
C LYS A 32 -2.88 5.87 15.80
N GLU A 33 -2.18 6.85 16.36
CA GLU A 33 -1.48 7.87 15.58
C GLU A 33 -0.39 7.25 14.71
N ILE A 34 0.44 6.37 15.30
CA ILE A 34 1.48 5.64 14.58
C ILE A 34 0.88 4.73 13.50
N LEU A 35 -0.16 3.97 13.82
CA LEU A 35 -0.80 3.07 12.85
C LEU A 35 -1.49 3.84 11.72
N SER A 36 -2.05 5.03 12.01
CA SER A 36 -2.64 5.90 11.00
C SER A 36 -1.58 6.46 10.05
N PHE A 37 -0.40 6.80 10.57
CA PHE A 37 0.73 7.22 9.76
C PHE A 37 1.23 6.08 8.84
N ILE A 38 1.36 4.86 9.38
CA ILE A 38 1.75 3.68 8.58
C ILE A 38 0.70 3.39 7.51
N LEU A 39 -0.60 3.47 7.84
CA LEU A 39 -1.69 3.27 6.87
C LEU A 39 -1.60 4.29 5.73
N TRP A 40 -1.30 5.55 6.04
CA TRP A 40 -1.13 6.59 5.02
C TRP A 40 0.04 6.28 4.08
N GLN A 41 1.19 5.84 4.62
CA GLN A 41 2.35 5.41 3.81
C GLN A 41 1.98 4.25 2.87
N GLN A 42 1.22 3.26 3.35
CA GLN A 42 0.80 2.12 2.54
C GLN A 42 -0.16 2.52 1.42
N ILE A 43 -1.08 3.46 1.68
CA ILE A 43 -1.98 4.01 0.65
C ILE A 43 -1.20 4.75 -0.42
N ASP A 44 -0.18 5.54 -0.05
CA ASP A 44 0.63 6.27 -1.02
C ASP A 44 1.51 5.33 -1.87
N ALA A 45 2.05 4.27 -1.27
CA ALA A 45 2.73 3.20 -1.98
C ALA A 45 1.79 2.50 -2.98
N LEU A 46 0.58 2.15 -2.54
CA LEU A 46 -0.43 1.53 -3.40
C LEU A 46 -0.85 2.44 -4.55
N ARG A 47 -1.03 3.74 -4.29
CA ARG A 47 -1.30 4.74 -5.33
C ARG A 47 -0.16 4.83 -6.34
N SER A 48 1.08 4.82 -5.87
CA SER A 48 2.27 4.90 -6.74
C SER A 48 2.41 3.65 -7.62
N THR A 49 2.17 2.47 -7.05
CA THR A 49 2.13 1.21 -7.82
C THR A 49 1.00 1.23 -8.85
N TYR A 50 -0.19 1.67 -8.48
CA TYR A 50 -1.33 1.79 -9.40
C TYR A 50 -1.05 2.77 -10.55
N LEU A 51 -0.43 3.92 -10.27
CA LEU A 51 -0.06 4.88 -11.32
C LEU A 51 0.97 4.29 -12.27
N ARG A 52 2.00 3.61 -11.74
CA ARG A 52 3.02 2.95 -12.56
C ARG A 52 2.43 1.87 -13.47
N ASP A 53 1.58 0.99 -12.94
CA ASP A 53 0.86 -0.02 -13.74
C ASP A 53 -0.11 0.61 -14.74
N SER A 54 -0.69 1.77 -14.42
CA SER A 54 -1.59 2.50 -15.31
C SER A 54 -0.87 3.32 -16.39
N GLU A 55 0.44 3.56 -16.26
CA GLU A 55 1.29 4.21 -17.28
C GLU A 55 1.89 3.19 -18.28
N GLU A 56 2.04 1.91 -17.89
CA GLU A 56 2.45 0.81 -18.80
C GLU A 56 1.59 0.61 -20.08
N PRO A 57 0.27 0.90 -20.13
CA PRO A 57 -0.52 0.73 -21.34
C PRO A 57 -0.19 1.75 -22.45
N LEU A 58 0.47 2.87 -22.12
CA LEU A 58 0.75 3.93 -23.09
C LEU A 58 2.10 3.73 -23.81
N GLU A 59 3.14 3.23 -23.13
CA GLU A 59 4.45 2.99 -23.75
C GLU A 59 4.42 1.87 -24.81
N LEU A 60 3.61 0.82 -24.60
CA LEU A 60 3.43 -0.26 -25.58
C LEU A 60 2.55 0.14 -26.79
N ALA A 61 1.71 1.18 -26.64
CA ALA A 61 0.87 1.69 -27.73
C ALA A 61 1.62 2.63 -28.69
N PHE A 62 2.74 3.22 -28.25
CA PHE A 62 3.58 4.09 -29.09
C PHE A 62 4.81 3.38 -29.69
N ALA A 63 4.96 2.07 -29.48
CA ALA A 63 6.06 1.24 -30.00
C ALA A 63 5.71 0.44 -31.27
N LEU A 64 4.56 0.68 -31.90
CA LEU A 64 4.12 0.13 -33.21
C LEU A 64 3.97 1.24 -34.26
#